data_AF-A0A5N9IAT0-F1
#
_entry.id   AF-A0A5N9IAT0-F1
#
_cell.length_a   1.000
_cell.length_b   1.000
_cell.length_c   1.000
_cell.angle_alpha   90.00
_cell.angle_beta   90.00
_cell.angle_gamma   90.00
#
_symmetry.space_group_name_H-M   'P 1'
#
loop_
_entity.id
_entity.type
_entity.pdbx_description
1 polymer ?
#
loop_
_entity_poly.entity_id
_entity_poly.type
_entity_poly.pdbx_seq_one_letter_code
_entity_poly.pdbx_strand_id
1 'polypeptide(L)' 'MAIDSVLLRILRAFATFNHRISLRRLNKEEVNLIDHFRTLPERDRIAVRFMCTAIHKTSTNQPD' A
#
# COMPACT_ATOMS: atom_id res chain seq x y z
N MET A 1 -30.79 20.12 -5.22
CA MET A 1 -30.20 19.03 -4.42
C MET A 1 -29.27 18.15 -5.27
N ALA A 2 -28.22 18.72 -5.88
CA ALA A 2 -27.28 17.98 -6.74
C ALA A 2 -25.83 17.95 -6.19
N ILE A 3 -25.54 18.79 -5.19
CA ILE A 3 -24.21 18.93 -4.58
C ILE A 3 -23.96 17.82 -3.56
N ASP A 4 -25.01 17.35 -2.88
CA ASP A 4 -24.92 16.29 -1.87
C ASP A 4 -24.49 14.94 -2.45
N SER A 5 -24.91 14.62 -3.68
CA SER A 5 -24.62 13.31 -4.29
C SER A 5 -23.15 13.16 -4.72
N VAL A 6 -22.52 14.25 -5.13
CA VAL A 6 -21.10 14.28 -5.55
C VAL A 6 -20.20 14.18 -4.32
N LEU A 7 -20.49 14.96 -3.27
CA LEU A 7 -19.74 14.91 -2.01
C LEU A 7 -19.86 13.53 -1.33
N LEU A 8 -21.05 12.95 -1.31
CA LEU A 8 -21.26 11.59 -0.77
C LEU A 8 -20.50 10.52 -1.57
N ARG A 9 -20.40 10.65 -2.90
CA ARG A 9 -19.60 9.74 -3.74
C ARG A 9 -18.10 9.84 -3.45
N ILE A 10 -17.60 11.06 -3.30
CA ILE A 10 -16.19 11.31 -2.97
C ILE A 10 -15.87 10.74 -1.59
N LEU A 11 -16.69 11.05 -0.58
CA LEU A 11 -16.53 10.52 0.78
C LEU A 11 -16.58 8.99 0.82
N ARG A 12 -17.48 8.36 0.04
CA ARG A 12 -17.58 6.90 -0.04
C ARG A 12 -16.35 6.27 -0.69
N ALA A 13 -15.78 6.90 -1.72
CA ALA A 13 -14.54 6.44 -2.36
C ALA A 13 -13.35 6.50 -1.40
N PHE A 14 -13.24 7.58 -0.61
CA PHE A 14 -12.22 7.69 0.44
C PHE A 14 -12.46 6.71 1.60
N ALA A 15 -13.71 6.47 1.99
CA ALA A 15 -14.05 5.50 3.03
C ALA A 15 -13.70 4.05 2.62
N THR A 16 -13.92 3.67 1.35
CA THR A 16 -13.48 2.36 0.84
C THR A 16 -11.96 2.24 0.74
N PHE A 17 -11.23 3.34 0.57
CA PHE A 17 -9.77 3.34 0.61
C PHE A 17 -9.24 3.09 2.02
N ASN A 18 -9.91 3.65 3.04
CA ASN A 18 -9.52 3.49 4.44
C ASN A 18 -9.87 2.13 5.05
N HIS A 19 -10.83 1.39 4.49
CA HIS A 19 -11.34 0.15 5.13
C HIS A 19 -10.36 -1.04 5.11
N ARG A 20 -9.22 -0.94 4.41
CA ARG A 20 -8.17 -1.97 4.35
C ARG A 20 -6.82 -1.56 4.88
N ILE A 21 -6.70 -0.39 5.50
CA ILE A 21 -5.47 -0.02 6.21
C ILE A 21 -5.56 -0.66 7.59
N SER A 22 -5.22 -1.95 7.67
CA SER A 22 -4.95 -2.60 8.95
C SER A 22 -3.72 -1.91 9.54
N LEU A 23 -3.94 -0.94 10.41
CA LEU A 23 -2.90 -0.23 11.14
C LEU A 23 -2.38 -1.15 12.25
N ARG A 24 -1.66 -2.21 11.87
CA ARG A 24 -0.91 -3.03 12.81
C ARG A 24 0.33 -2.25 13.25
N ARG A 25 0.66 -2.32 14.54
CA ARG A 25 1.97 -1.87 15.02
C ARG A 25 3.05 -2.68 14.32
N LEU A 26 4.03 -1.98 13.75
CA LEU A 26 5.19 -2.61 13.14
C LEU A 26 6.13 -3.13 14.22
N ASN A 27 6.74 -4.28 13.97
CA ASN A 27 7.80 -4.80 14.81
C ASN A 27 9.12 -4.02 14.56
N LYS A 28 10.15 -4.27 15.37
CA LYS A 28 11.42 -3.55 15.26
C LYS A 28 12.13 -3.81 13.93
N GLU A 29 12.07 -5.03 13.40
CA GLU A 29 12.70 -5.36 12.12
C GLU A 29 12.00 -4.67 10.94
N GLU A 30 10.67 -4.65 10.93
CA GLU A 30 9.81 -4.00 9.94
C GLU A 30 10.09 -2.49 9.91
N VAL A 31 10.23 -1.85 11.07
CA VAL A 31 10.63 -0.44 11.15
C VAL A 31 12.02 -0.23 10.57
N ASN A 32 12.99 -1.04 10.99
CA ASN A 32 14.37 -0.93 10.51
C ASN A 32 14.48 -1.15 8.98
N LEU A 33 13.68 -2.07 8.43
CA LEU A 33 13.61 -2.32 6.99
C LEU A 33 13.08 -1.12 6.22
N ILE A 34 12.03 -0.47 6.73
CA ILE A 34 11.47 0.75 6.13
C ILE A 34 12.48 1.89 6.19
N ASP A 35 13.16 2.04 7.32
CA ASP A 35 14.18 3.09 7.47
C ASP A 35 15.34 2.86 6.52
N HIS A 36 15.82 1.61 6.37
CA HIS A 36 16.83 1.29 5.37
C HIS A 36 16.33 1.57 3.94
N PHE A 37 15.11 1.15 3.60
CA PHE A 37 14.50 1.42 2.30
C PHE A 37 14.45 2.92 1.98
N ARG A 38 14.20 3.79 2.97
CA ARG A 38 14.20 5.25 2.79
C ARG A 38 15.59 5.82 2.49
N THR A 39 16.66 5.17 2.96
CA THR A 39 18.04 5.60 2.66
C THR A 39 18.50 5.29 1.24
N LEU A 40 17.80 4.37 0.54
CA LEU A 40 18.17 3.98 -0.82
C LEU A 40 17.97 5.12 -1.82
N PRO A 41 18.79 5.18 -2.90
CA PRO A 41 18.54 6.04 -4.05
C PRO A 41 17.14 5.82 -4.65
N GLU A 42 16.58 6.85 -5.28
CA GLU A 42 15.23 6.78 -5.86
C GLU A 42 15.06 5.62 -6.84
N ARG A 43 16.06 5.42 -7.72
CA ARG A 43 16.06 4.31 -8.69
C ARG A 43 15.94 2.95 -8.01
N ASP A 44 16.67 2.76 -6.91
CA ASP A 44 16.70 1.50 -6.18
C ASP A 44 15.40 1.27 -5.42
N ARG A 45 14.81 2.33 -4.85
CA ARG A 45 13.47 2.25 -4.24
C ARG A 45 12.41 1.83 -5.25
N ILE A 46 12.48 2.35 -6.47
CA ILE A 46 11.58 1.97 -7.57
C ILE A 46 11.79 0.49 -7.94
N ALA A 47 13.04 0.05 -8.10
CA ALA A 47 13.37 -1.34 -8.41
C ALA A 47 12.82 -2.30 -7.34
N VAL A 48 13.07 -2.00 -6.06
CA VAL A 48 12.55 -2.78 -4.92
C VAL A 48 11.02 -2.85 -4.94
N ARG A 49 10.33 -1.74 -5.22
CA ARG A 49 8.86 -1.73 -5.33
C ARG A 49 8.37 -2.65 -6.43
N PHE A 50 9.02 -2.65 -7.60
CA PHE A 50 8.68 -3.56 -8.69
C PHE A 50 8.95 -5.03 -8.33
N MET A 51 10.08 -5.32 -7.68
CA MET A 51 10.41 -6.67 -7.21
C MET A 51 9.37 -7.18 -6.22
N CYS A 52 9.03 -6.41 -5.18
CA CYS A 52 7.99 -6.78 -4.21
C CYS A 52 6.63 -7.00 -4.89
N THR A 53 6.29 -6.18 -5.88
CA THR A 53 5.04 -6.33 -6.64
C THR A 53 5.03 -7.63 -7.46
N ALA A 54 6.15 -7.97 -8.11
CA ALA A 54 6.28 -9.20 -8.88
C ALA A 54 6.15 -10.43 -7.97
N ILE A 55 6.89 -10.45 -6.85
CA ILE A 55 6.84 -11.52 -5.84
C ILE A 55 5.42 -11.71 -5.32
N HIS A 56 4.74 -10.61 -4.96
CA HIS A 56 3.37 -10.67 -4.46
C HIS A 56 2.45 -11.34 -5.49
N LYS A 57 2.49 -10.88 -6.75
CA LYS A 57 1.67 -11.43 -7.83
C LYS A 57 1.96 -12.91 -8.11
N THR A 58 3.22 -13.33 -8.06
CA THR A 58 3.58 -14.74 -8.26
C THR A 58 3.16 -15.60 -7.08
N SER A 59 3.26 -15.10 -5.85
CA SER A 59 2.86 -15.84 -4.64
C SER A 59 1.35 -16.05 -4.53
N THR A 60 0.54 -15.09 -5.02
CA THR A 60 -0.92 -15.20 -4.98
C THR A 60 -1.51 -16.07 -6.08
N ASN A 61 -0.71 -16.40 -7.10
CA ASN A 61 -1.16 -17.13 -8.30
C ASN A 61 -0.71 -18.61 -8.32
N GLN A 62 -0.17 -19.15 -7.21
CA GLN A 62 0.06 -20.59 -7.12
C GLN A 62 -1.27 -21.32 -6.90
N PRO A 63 -1.70 -22.23 -7.80
CA PRO A 63 -2.74 -23.19 -7.48
C PRO A 63 -2.18 -24.20 -6.47
N ASP A 64 -2.94 -24.48 -5.41
CA ASP A 64 -2.66 -25.54 -4.43
C ASP A 64 -2.54 -26.92 -5.10
#